data_AF-A0A3R9QC18-F1
#
_entry.id   AF-A0A3R9QC18-F1
#
_cell.length_a   1.000
_cell.length_b   1.000
_cell.length_c   1.000
_cell.angle_alpha   90.00
_cell.angle_beta   90.00
_cell.angle_gamma   90.00
#
_symmetry.space_group_name_H-M   'P 1'
#
loop_
_entity.id
_entity.type
_entity.pdbx_description
1 polymer ?
#
loop_
_entity_poly.entity_id
_entity_poly.type
_entity_poly.pdbx_seq_one_letter_code
_entity_poly.pdbx_strand_id
1 'polypeptide(L)'
;MFIIDIMKSFIILYLSIRRKVSFLRNFRNYIRMLSRRNNNLIGAPDICAADSQNFLKDTKSPKLSSIRLELLPISELKSHEDIEAPRFKMLLSDIVSRKLVLKPIIVESKKFIVIDGHHRLAALKALGVKHVPAYVVDYHHDVPVLSGWMFAGEQVSGKVFKILEEMESLCKPGPDELLVKTADDMLHIQVDRIDIYLAIKEIDIINKLHLIKIPYNERAHSHFNVLILPPPLKHTDVYRIAEKGLVFPPRTTLHITDLKKCYRTFLLKNLL
;
A
#
# COMPACT_ATOMS: atom_id res chain seq x y z
N MET A 1 0.16 39.94 -17.51
CA MET A 1 0.18 38.46 -17.57
C MET A 1 1.26 37.84 -16.68
N PHE A 2 2.40 38.49 -16.42
CA PHE A 2 3.51 37.93 -15.60
C PHE A 2 3.28 37.87 -14.07
N ILE A 3 2.50 38.79 -13.49
CA ILE A 3 2.32 38.88 -12.02
C ILE A 3 1.41 37.76 -11.48
N ILE A 4 0.44 37.30 -12.28
CA ILE A 4 -0.53 36.27 -11.89
C ILE A 4 0.15 34.89 -11.76
N ASP A 5 1.13 34.58 -12.61
CA ASP A 5 1.85 33.30 -12.55
C ASP A 5 2.85 33.22 -11.40
N ILE A 6 3.43 34.35 -10.99
CA ILE A 6 4.27 34.43 -9.78
C ILE A 6 3.39 34.19 -8.54
N MET A 7 2.20 34.80 -8.47
CA MET A 7 1.27 34.58 -7.35
C MET A 7 0.74 33.14 -7.28
N LYS A 8 0.44 32.49 -8.42
CA LYS A 8 0.06 31.06 -8.46
C LYS A 8 1.19 30.16 -7.96
N SER A 9 2.44 30.47 -8.32
CA SER A 9 3.61 29.72 -7.87
C SER A 9 3.86 29.88 -6.36
N PHE A 10 3.64 31.08 -5.80
CA PHE A 10 3.68 31.32 -4.37
C PHE A 10 2.54 30.66 -3.60
N ILE A 11 1.33 30.60 -4.17
CA ILE A 11 0.18 29.89 -3.56
C ILE A 11 0.43 28.38 -3.54
N ILE A 12 0.97 27.79 -4.61
CA ILE A 12 1.33 26.37 -4.66
C ILE A 12 2.44 26.05 -3.65
N LEU A 13 3.45 26.92 -3.55
CA LEU A 13 4.52 26.79 -2.56
C LEU A 13 3.98 26.97 -1.13
N TYR A 14 3.10 27.94 -0.89
CA TYR A 14 2.45 28.18 0.41
C TYR A 14 1.54 27.02 0.83
N LEU A 15 0.74 26.47 -0.09
CA LEU A 15 -0.10 25.29 0.15
C LEU A 15 0.76 24.02 0.37
N SER A 16 1.88 23.88 -0.33
CA SER A 16 2.86 22.80 -0.11
C SER A 16 3.54 22.92 1.25
N ILE A 17 3.89 24.14 1.67
CA ILE A 17 4.43 24.43 3.01
C ILE A 17 3.35 24.19 4.09
N ARG A 18 2.10 24.61 3.90
CA ARG A 18 0.99 24.34 4.84
C ARG A 18 0.70 22.84 4.97
N ARG A 19 0.73 22.09 3.86
CA ARG A 19 0.65 20.62 3.84
C ARG A 19 1.82 19.98 4.58
N LYS A 20 3.05 20.49 4.43
CA LYS A 20 4.21 20.07 5.24
C LYS A 20 4.04 20.39 6.72
N VAL A 21 3.49 21.55 7.09
CA VAL A 21 3.28 21.95 8.49
C VAL A 21 2.20 21.09 9.16
N SER A 22 1.09 20.78 8.47
CA SER A 22 0.06 19.88 9.02
C SER A 22 0.54 18.43 9.09
N PHE A 23 1.29 17.96 8.08
CA PHE A 23 1.96 16.66 8.10
C PHE A 23 3.00 16.59 9.22
N LEU A 24 3.84 17.59 9.41
CA LEU A 24 4.84 17.66 10.49
C LEU A 24 4.19 17.78 11.86
N ARG A 25 3.03 18.43 11.98
CA ARG A 25 2.26 18.48 13.24
C ARG A 25 1.63 17.13 13.58
N ASN A 26 1.03 16.46 12.60
CA ASN A 26 0.44 15.13 12.76
C ASN A 26 1.51 14.04 12.94
N PHE A 27 2.64 14.17 12.24
CA PHE A 27 3.83 13.33 12.41
C PHE A 27 4.52 13.59 13.75
N ARG A 28 4.61 14.84 14.23
CA ARG A 28 5.08 15.13 15.60
C ARG A 28 4.15 14.53 16.66
N ASN A 29 2.84 14.50 16.43
CA ASN A 29 1.91 13.85 17.35
C ASN A 29 2.06 12.33 17.32
N TYR A 30 2.26 11.73 16.14
CA TYR A 30 2.59 10.31 15.98
C TYR A 30 3.94 9.94 16.62
N ILE A 31 4.99 10.74 16.42
CA ILE A 31 6.30 10.55 17.05
C ILE A 31 6.21 10.80 18.56
N ARG A 32 5.48 11.82 19.05
CA ARG A 32 5.23 12.02 20.50
C ARG A 32 4.48 10.85 21.13
N MET A 33 3.54 10.23 20.41
CA MET A 33 2.87 9.00 20.84
C MET A 33 3.86 7.83 20.95
N LEU A 34 4.81 7.70 20.02
CA LEU A 34 5.88 6.70 20.08
C LEU A 34 6.91 7.01 21.19
N SER A 35 7.31 8.27 21.38
CA SER A 35 8.28 8.68 22.41
C SER A 35 7.73 8.58 23.83
N ARG A 36 6.41 8.76 24.03
CA ARG A 36 5.74 8.51 25.33
C ARG A 36 5.74 7.03 25.74
N ARG A 37 6.03 6.10 24.81
CA ARG A 37 6.24 4.68 25.13
C ARG A 37 7.69 4.33 25.49
N ASN A 38 8.66 5.19 25.22
CA ASN A 38 10.08 4.88 25.44
C ASN A 38 10.60 5.16 26.86
N ASN A 39 9.78 5.71 27.76
CA ASN A 39 10.16 5.87 29.17
C ASN A 39 9.75 4.68 30.07
N ASN A 40 9.22 3.58 29.49
CA ASN A 40 8.91 2.33 30.21
C ASN A 40 9.34 1.07 29.44
N LEU A 41 10.45 1.12 28.70
CA LEU A 41 11.10 -0.07 28.12
C LEU A 41 12.60 -0.04 28.41
N ILE A 42 12.95 -0.12 29.69
CA ILE A 42 14.06 -0.96 30.13
C ILE A 42 13.42 -2.33 30.37
N GLY A 43 13.84 -3.34 29.62
CA GLY A 43 13.31 -4.70 29.71
C GLY A 43 12.54 -5.11 28.46
N ALA A 44 13.20 -5.87 27.60
CA ALA A 44 12.51 -6.77 26.70
C ALA A 44 11.60 -7.69 27.53
N PRO A 45 10.33 -7.92 27.16
CA PRO A 45 9.60 -9.03 27.72
C PRO A 45 10.16 -10.31 27.12
N ASP A 46 10.80 -11.11 27.98
CA ASP A 46 10.87 -12.56 27.80
C ASP A 46 9.44 -13.06 27.60
N ILE A 47 9.11 -13.38 26.35
CA ILE A 47 7.88 -14.11 26.06
C ILE A 47 8.14 -15.54 26.47
N CYS A 48 7.56 -15.86 27.62
CA CYS A 48 7.57 -17.12 28.32
C CYS A 48 7.38 -18.33 27.38
N ALA A 49 8.29 -19.29 27.54
CA ALA A 49 8.39 -20.54 26.82
C ALA A 49 7.40 -21.61 27.33
N ALA A 50 6.09 -21.34 27.30
CA ALA A 50 5.08 -22.27 27.82
C ALA A 50 4.02 -22.75 26.81
N ASP A 51 3.93 -22.19 25.60
CA ASP A 51 2.96 -22.66 24.58
C ASP A 51 3.62 -23.29 23.34
N SER A 52 4.93 -23.52 23.37
CA SER A 52 5.71 -24.01 22.22
C SER A 52 5.84 -25.54 22.12
N GLN A 53 5.17 -26.34 22.97
CA GLN A 53 5.36 -27.80 23.01
C GLN A 53 4.24 -28.67 22.42
N ASN A 54 3.10 -28.12 21.99
CA ASN A 54 2.01 -28.93 21.42
C ASN A 54 1.71 -28.69 19.92
N PHE A 55 2.55 -27.95 19.20
CA PHE A 55 2.42 -27.72 17.75
C PHE A 55 3.61 -28.27 16.92
N LEU A 56 4.37 -29.21 17.49
CA LEU A 56 5.54 -29.85 16.85
C LEU A 56 5.43 -31.39 16.83
N LYS A 57 4.25 -31.92 16.49
CA LYS A 57 4.08 -33.33 16.11
C LYS A 57 3.31 -33.42 14.80
N ASP A 58 3.98 -33.06 13.72
CA ASP A 58 3.87 -33.75 12.44
C ASP A 58 5.05 -33.34 11.55
N THR A 59 6.14 -34.09 11.69
CA THR A 59 7.36 -33.91 10.92
C THR A 59 7.16 -34.43 9.49
N LYS A 60 6.79 -33.53 8.58
CA LYS A 60 7.29 -33.57 7.20
C LYS A 60 8.29 -32.43 7.03
N SER A 61 9.50 -32.79 6.66
CA SER A 61 10.62 -31.88 6.38
C SER A 61 10.17 -30.64 5.56
N PRO A 62 10.59 -29.41 5.92
CA PRO A 62 10.25 -28.24 5.14
C PRO A 62 10.88 -28.37 3.74
N LYS A 63 10.05 -28.31 2.69
CA LYS A 63 10.52 -28.24 1.30
C LYS A 63 11.46 -27.04 1.15
N LEU A 64 12.61 -27.25 0.51
CA LEU A 64 13.51 -26.17 0.08
C LEU A 64 12.71 -25.07 -0.65
N SER A 65 12.99 -23.81 -0.32
CA SER A 65 12.25 -22.60 -0.73
C SER A 65 11.90 -22.57 -2.23
N SER A 66 10.63 -22.38 -2.58
CA SER A 66 10.08 -22.21 -3.95
C SER A 66 10.53 -20.93 -4.66
N ILE A 67 11.26 -20.05 -3.97
CA ILE A 67 11.64 -18.72 -4.43
C ILE A 67 12.79 -18.81 -5.42
N ARG A 68 12.59 -18.29 -6.62
CA ARG A 68 13.60 -18.27 -7.69
C ARG A 68 13.95 -16.83 -8.06
N LEU A 69 15.21 -16.58 -8.42
CA LEU A 69 15.66 -15.29 -8.95
C LEU A 69 15.84 -15.42 -10.45
N GLU A 70 15.01 -14.74 -11.22
CA GLU A 70 14.93 -14.90 -12.68
C GLU A 70 14.92 -13.55 -13.39
N LEU A 71 15.28 -13.55 -14.68
CA LEU A 71 15.08 -12.42 -15.60
C LEU A 71 13.82 -12.70 -16.41
N LEU A 72 12.72 -12.01 -16.08
CA LEU A 72 11.44 -12.22 -16.74
C LEU A 72 11.24 -11.24 -17.90
N PRO A 73 10.61 -11.67 -19.03
CA PRO A 73 10.23 -10.75 -20.10
C PRO A 73 9.29 -9.66 -19.57
N ILE A 74 9.64 -8.39 -19.80
CA ILE A 74 8.88 -7.26 -19.25
C ILE A 74 7.44 -7.21 -19.76
N SER A 75 7.20 -7.78 -20.95
CA SER A 75 5.92 -7.86 -21.63
C SER A 75 4.94 -8.81 -20.95
N GLU A 76 5.42 -9.78 -20.17
CA GLU A 76 4.58 -10.77 -19.48
C GLU A 76 4.10 -10.26 -18.12
N LEU A 77 4.74 -9.22 -17.57
CA LEU A 77 4.49 -8.74 -16.22
C LEU A 77 3.22 -7.89 -16.11
N LYS A 78 2.30 -8.34 -15.26
CA LYS A 78 1.01 -7.69 -15.02
C LYS A 78 1.02 -6.92 -13.70
N SER A 79 0.66 -5.64 -13.75
CA SER A 79 0.50 -4.81 -12.55
C SER A 79 -0.93 -4.90 -12.05
N HIS A 80 -1.10 -4.98 -10.73
CA HIS A 80 -2.42 -4.87 -10.07
C HIS A 80 -2.59 -3.56 -9.28
N GLU A 81 -1.57 -2.71 -9.25
CA GLU A 81 -1.61 -1.38 -8.64
C GLU A 81 -1.06 -0.31 -9.57
N ASP A 82 -1.67 0.86 -9.48
CA ASP A 82 -1.20 2.09 -10.10
C ASP A 82 0.03 2.66 -9.36
N ILE A 83 0.73 3.58 -10.01
CA ILE A 83 1.97 4.18 -9.52
C ILE A 83 1.77 5.64 -9.10
N GLU A 84 2.65 6.10 -8.22
CA GLU A 84 2.73 7.50 -7.82
C GLU A 84 3.82 8.20 -8.62
N ALA A 85 3.44 9.23 -9.39
CA ALA A 85 4.35 9.97 -10.25
C ALA A 85 5.64 10.46 -9.55
N PRO A 86 5.60 10.98 -8.30
CA PRO A 86 6.83 11.38 -7.59
C PRO A 86 7.79 10.20 -7.35
N ARG A 87 7.25 9.04 -6.95
CA ARG A 87 8.06 7.84 -6.65
C ARG A 87 8.59 7.18 -7.91
N PHE A 88 7.81 7.19 -8.99
CA PHE A 88 8.26 6.79 -10.32
C PHE A 88 9.44 7.65 -10.80
N LYS A 89 9.30 8.99 -10.78
CA LYS A 89 10.36 9.93 -11.21
C LYS A 89 11.65 9.73 -10.40
N MET A 90 11.53 9.57 -9.09
CA MET A 90 12.67 9.31 -8.21
C MET A 90 13.39 8.01 -8.59
N LEU A 91 12.66 6.90 -8.79
CA LEU A 91 13.27 5.63 -9.17
C LEU A 91 13.88 5.65 -10.57
N LEU A 92 13.22 6.29 -11.53
CA LEU A 92 13.76 6.47 -12.87
C LEU A 92 15.10 7.21 -12.84
N SER A 93 15.15 8.35 -12.14
CA SER A 93 16.38 9.14 -11.97
C SER A 93 17.49 8.35 -11.26
N ASP A 94 17.15 7.58 -10.23
CA ASP A 94 18.12 6.76 -9.49
C ASP A 94 18.71 5.64 -10.37
N ILE A 95 17.87 4.93 -11.13
CA ILE A 95 18.31 3.87 -12.04
C ILE A 95 19.20 4.43 -13.15
N VAL A 96 18.82 5.57 -13.75
CA VAL A 96 19.59 6.22 -14.83
C VAL A 96 20.95 6.69 -14.33
N SER A 97 20.99 7.39 -13.19
CA SER A 97 22.23 7.94 -12.65
C SER A 97 23.22 6.87 -12.21
N ARG A 98 22.73 5.81 -11.55
CA ARG A 98 23.58 4.71 -11.08
C ARG A 98 23.89 3.68 -12.17
N LYS A 99 23.06 3.58 -13.20
CA LYS A 99 23.06 2.49 -14.19
C LYS A 99 22.87 1.10 -13.55
N LEU A 100 22.14 1.05 -12.43
CA LEU A 100 21.94 -0.15 -11.63
C LEU A 100 20.47 -0.35 -11.28
N VAL A 101 20.06 -1.62 -11.20
CA VAL A 101 18.82 -2.06 -10.56
C VAL A 101 19.19 -2.80 -9.28
N LEU A 102 18.99 -2.16 -8.12
CA LEU A 102 19.50 -2.65 -6.84
C LEU A 102 18.66 -3.76 -6.19
N LYS A 103 17.40 -3.89 -6.59
CA LYS A 103 16.47 -4.85 -6.00
C LYS A 103 15.58 -5.43 -7.11
N PRO A 104 15.42 -6.76 -7.16
CA PRO A 104 14.42 -7.39 -8.02
C PRO A 104 13.00 -6.94 -7.68
N ILE A 105 12.07 -7.03 -8.64
CA ILE A 105 10.64 -6.99 -8.31
C ILE A 105 10.22 -8.33 -7.67
N ILE A 106 9.05 -8.40 -7.05
CA ILE A 106 8.49 -9.66 -6.56
C ILE A 106 7.29 -10.01 -7.45
N VAL A 107 7.25 -11.23 -7.98
CA VAL A 107 6.28 -11.66 -8.99
C VAL A 107 5.75 -13.03 -8.62
N GLU A 108 4.43 -13.22 -8.73
CA GLU A 108 3.85 -14.55 -8.54
C GLU A 108 4.12 -15.47 -9.75
N SER A 109 4.33 -16.74 -9.45
CA SER A 109 4.91 -17.72 -10.37
C SER A 109 4.01 -18.24 -11.50
N LYS A 110 2.69 -17.99 -11.47
CA LYS A 110 1.73 -18.62 -12.41
C LYS A 110 1.22 -17.67 -13.48
N LYS A 111 0.83 -16.46 -13.12
CA LYS A 111 0.23 -15.46 -14.04
C LYS A 111 1.10 -14.20 -14.20
N PHE A 112 2.30 -14.21 -13.62
CA PHE A 112 3.28 -13.13 -13.61
C PHE A 112 2.75 -11.77 -13.11
N ILE A 113 1.87 -11.81 -12.10
CA ILE A 113 1.39 -10.60 -11.41
C ILE A 113 2.49 -10.07 -10.46
N VAL A 114 2.74 -8.78 -10.54
CA VAL A 114 3.73 -8.08 -9.72
C VAL A 114 3.18 -7.88 -8.32
N ILE A 115 3.76 -8.54 -7.31
CA ILE A 115 3.37 -8.40 -5.90
C ILE A 115 3.97 -7.13 -5.28
N ASP A 116 5.23 -6.81 -5.60
CA ASP A 116 5.96 -5.64 -5.11
C ASP A 116 6.88 -5.10 -6.19
N GLY A 117 6.96 -3.78 -6.32
CA GLY A 117 7.89 -3.12 -7.24
C GLY A 117 7.25 -2.48 -8.47
N HIS A 118 5.95 -2.17 -8.46
CA HIS A 118 5.22 -1.53 -9.58
C HIS A 118 5.90 -0.26 -10.11
N HIS A 119 6.37 0.61 -9.21
CA HIS A 119 7.10 1.82 -9.60
C HIS A 119 8.44 1.52 -10.28
N ARG A 120 9.13 0.45 -9.85
CA ARG A 120 10.39 0.00 -10.46
C ARG A 120 10.11 -0.60 -11.84
N LEU A 121 9.08 -1.44 -11.96
CA LEU A 121 8.65 -1.98 -13.24
C LEU A 121 8.30 -0.85 -14.22
N ALA A 122 7.55 0.16 -13.78
CA ALA A 122 7.22 1.32 -14.61
C ALA A 122 8.47 2.08 -15.06
N ALA A 123 9.43 2.34 -14.16
CA ALA A 123 10.70 2.98 -14.52
C ALA A 123 11.49 2.15 -15.54
N LEU A 124 11.55 0.84 -15.36
CA LEU A 124 12.22 -0.08 -16.29
C LEU A 124 11.52 -0.13 -17.66
N LYS A 125 10.19 -0.14 -17.70
CA LYS A 125 9.41 -0.01 -18.94
C LYS A 125 9.75 1.29 -19.68
N ALA A 126 9.82 2.42 -18.97
CA ALA A 126 10.18 3.71 -19.55
C ALA A 126 11.61 3.77 -20.12
N LEU A 127 12.52 2.92 -19.60
CA LEU A 127 13.89 2.79 -20.10
C LEU A 127 14.03 1.79 -21.26
N GLY A 128 12.94 1.14 -21.68
CA GLY A 128 12.95 0.20 -22.79
C GLY A 128 13.67 -1.12 -22.50
N VAL A 129 13.84 -1.51 -21.22
CA VAL A 129 14.46 -2.80 -20.90
C VAL A 129 13.55 -3.94 -21.33
N LYS A 130 14.15 -5.05 -21.78
CA LYS A 130 13.41 -6.24 -22.25
C LYS A 130 13.16 -7.24 -21.15
N HIS A 131 14.08 -7.35 -20.19
CA HIS A 131 14.00 -8.30 -19.09
C HIS A 131 14.13 -7.60 -17.74
N VAL A 132 13.37 -8.07 -16.76
CA VAL A 132 13.34 -7.50 -15.41
C VAL A 132 13.79 -8.56 -14.39
N PRO A 133 14.76 -8.25 -13.52
CA PRO A 133 15.10 -9.15 -12.42
C PRO A 133 13.92 -9.26 -11.44
N ALA A 134 13.49 -10.49 -11.17
CA ALA A 134 12.35 -10.80 -10.33
C ALA A 134 12.66 -11.94 -9.36
N TYR A 135 12.18 -11.79 -8.12
CA TYR A 135 11.92 -12.92 -7.24
C TYR A 135 10.58 -13.52 -7.64
N VAL A 136 10.61 -14.73 -8.21
CA VAL A 136 9.45 -15.51 -8.61
C VAL A 136 9.04 -16.40 -7.46
N VAL A 137 7.79 -16.26 -7.01
CA VAL A 137 7.33 -16.85 -5.74
C VAL A 137 6.01 -17.60 -5.90
N ASP A 138 5.75 -18.55 -5.01
CA ASP A 138 4.38 -19.00 -4.76
C ASP A 138 3.68 -17.93 -3.91
N TYR A 139 2.73 -17.20 -4.50
CA TYR A 139 2.11 -16.05 -3.85
C TYR A 139 1.37 -16.41 -2.55
N HIS A 140 0.75 -17.58 -2.49
CA HIS A 140 0.01 -18.00 -1.30
C HIS A 140 0.94 -18.51 -0.20
N HIS A 141 2.04 -19.17 -0.57
CA HIS A 141 2.97 -19.74 0.39
C HIS A 141 4.04 -18.75 0.87
N ASP A 142 4.67 -18.02 -0.05
CA ASP A 142 5.84 -17.16 0.21
C ASP A 142 5.44 -15.72 0.59
N VAL A 143 4.18 -15.32 0.33
CA VAL A 143 3.61 -14.02 0.71
C VAL A 143 2.21 -14.20 1.30
N PRO A 144 2.07 -14.93 2.41
CA PRO A 144 0.77 -15.36 2.92
C PRO A 144 -0.05 -14.22 3.54
N VAL A 145 0.62 -13.14 3.98
CA VAL A 145 -0.04 -12.05 4.70
C VAL A 145 -0.28 -10.86 3.77
N LEU A 146 -1.56 -10.60 3.54
CA LEU A 146 -2.07 -9.38 2.94
C LEU A 146 -2.78 -8.57 4.04
N SER A 147 -2.13 -7.52 4.52
CA SER A 147 -2.68 -6.66 5.56
C SER A 147 -3.62 -5.60 4.98
N GLY A 148 -4.47 -5.03 5.83
CA GLY A 148 -5.45 -4.01 5.47
C GLY A 148 -4.96 -2.58 5.71
N TRP A 149 -5.57 -1.64 5.00
CA TRP A 149 -5.45 -0.21 5.28
C TRP A 149 -6.75 0.33 5.85
N MET A 150 -6.64 1.42 6.59
CA MET A 150 -7.76 2.19 7.09
C MET A 150 -7.52 3.68 6.88
N PHE A 151 -8.60 4.46 6.84
CA PHE A 151 -8.54 5.91 6.71
C PHE A 151 -9.06 6.53 8.00
N ALA A 152 -8.30 7.47 8.57
CA ALA A 152 -8.57 8.02 9.89
C ALA A 152 -8.49 9.55 9.90
N GLY A 153 -9.32 10.22 10.69
CA GLY A 153 -9.29 11.67 10.82
C GLY A 153 -10.27 12.21 11.87
N GLU A 154 -10.42 13.53 11.90
CA GLU A 154 -11.17 14.27 12.93
C GLU A 154 -12.35 15.08 12.35
N GLN A 155 -12.95 14.63 11.24
CA GLN A 155 -14.00 15.38 10.56
C GLN A 155 -15.35 15.32 11.25
N VAL A 156 -16.22 16.29 10.92
CA VAL A 156 -17.63 16.34 11.32
C VAL A 156 -18.46 15.40 10.45
N SER A 157 -19.38 14.67 11.08
CA SER A 157 -20.20 13.59 10.51
C SER A 157 -20.93 13.96 9.22
N GLY A 158 -21.51 15.16 9.11
CA GLY A 158 -22.26 15.61 7.92
C GLY A 158 -21.50 15.55 6.59
N LYS A 159 -20.19 15.83 6.57
CA LYS A 159 -19.39 15.68 5.33
C LYS A 159 -19.12 14.24 4.97
N VAL A 160 -19.01 13.36 5.98
CA VAL A 160 -18.79 11.94 5.79
C VAL A 160 -20.00 11.33 5.10
N PHE A 161 -21.21 11.59 5.59
CA PHE A 161 -22.44 11.06 5.00
C PHE A 161 -22.60 11.40 3.51
N LYS A 162 -22.37 12.65 3.11
CA LYS A 162 -22.41 13.04 1.69
C LYS A 162 -21.42 12.24 0.81
N ILE A 163 -20.23 11.95 1.36
CA ILE A 163 -19.24 11.14 0.65
C ILE A 163 -19.67 9.67 0.57
N LEU A 164 -20.37 9.16 1.59
CA LEU A 164 -20.92 7.80 1.56
C LEU A 164 -22.01 7.65 0.50
N GLU A 165 -22.89 8.65 0.35
CA GLU A 165 -23.89 8.68 -0.74
C GLU A 165 -23.21 8.67 -2.12
N GLU A 166 -22.15 9.47 -2.30
CA GLU A 166 -21.33 9.45 -3.53
C GLU A 166 -20.71 8.05 -3.74
N MET A 167 -20.21 7.38 -2.70
CA MET A 167 -19.63 6.03 -2.78
C MET A 167 -20.66 4.98 -3.19
N GLU A 168 -21.85 4.99 -2.59
CA GLU A 168 -22.93 4.04 -2.90
C GLU A 168 -23.34 4.11 -4.38
N SER A 169 -23.27 5.29 -5.00
CA SER A 169 -23.54 5.44 -6.44
C SER A 169 -22.47 4.79 -7.35
N LEU A 170 -21.25 4.59 -6.84
CA LEU A 170 -20.12 4.04 -7.59
C LEU A 170 -19.82 2.57 -7.23
N CYS A 171 -20.37 2.07 -6.12
CA CYS A 171 -20.12 0.73 -5.61
C CYS A 171 -21.36 -0.14 -5.76
N LYS A 172 -21.22 -1.27 -6.45
CA LYS A 172 -22.29 -2.25 -6.47
C LYS A 172 -22.47 -2.84 -5.07
N PRO A 173 -23.71 -3.17 -4.67
CA PRO A 173 -23.93 -4.00 -3.49
C PRO A 173 -23.17 -5.33 -3.63
N GLY A 174 -22.55 -5.77 -2.55
CA GLY A 174 -21.79 -7.01 -2.51
C GLY A 174 -21.82 -7.62 -1.11
N PRO A 175 -21.23 -8.81 -0.93
CA PRO A 175 -21.28 -9.55 0.34
C PRO A 175 -20.25 -9.08 1.37
N ASP A 176 -19.43 -8.08 1.02
CA ASP A 176 -18.37 -7.55 1.87
C ASP A 176 -18.83 -6.24 2.53
N GLU A 177 -18.19 -5.86 3.62
CA GLU A 177 -18.64 -4.74 4.45
C GLU A 177 -17.58 -3.64 4.55
N LEU A 178 -18.02 -2.40 4.28
CA LEU A 178 -17.32 -1.17 4.61
C LEU A 178 -17.79 -0.70 5.99
N LEU A 179 -16.87 -0.57 6.93
CA LEU A 179 -17.18 0.01 8.24
C LEU A 179 -16.84 1.50 8.25
N VAL A 180 -17.78 2.32 8.71
CA VAL A 180 -17.57 3.75 8.87
C VAL A 180 -17.92 4.17 10.28
N LYS A 181 -16.91 4.53 11.06
CA LYS A 181 -17.07 5.13 12.38
C LYS A 181 -17.06 6.65 12.24
N THR A 182 -18.00 7.33 12.88
CA THR A 182 -17.97 8.77 13.13
C THR A 182 -17.95 9.03 14.64
N ALA A 183 -18.03 10.30 15.06
CA ALA A 183 -18.16 10.63 16.48
C ALA A 183 -19.50 10.12 17.06
N ASP A 184 -20.53 10.10 16.23
CA ASP A 184 -21.92 9.90 16.64
C ASP A 184 -22.39 8.46 16.37
N ASP A 185 -21.90 7.85 15.29
CA ASP A 185 -22.44 6.59 14.74
C ASP A 185 -21.35 5.62 14.27
N MET A 186 -21.75 4.34 14.17
CA MET A 186 -21.00 3.29 13.46
C MET A 186 -21.91 2.68 12.39
N LEU A 187 -21.48 2.80 11.13
CA LEU A 187 -22.21 2.35 9.96
C LEU A 187 -21.56 1.12 9.36
N HIS A 188 -22.41 0.22 8.87
CA HIS A 188 -22.04 -1.03 8.21
C HIS A 188 -22.68 -1.02 6.82
N ILE A 189 -21.87 -0.89 5.78
CA ILE A 189 -22.36 -0.70 4.40
C ILE A 189 -21.92 -1.89 3.55
N GLN A 190 -22.88 -2.56 2.93
CA GLN A 190 -22.62 -3.70 2.05
C GLN A 190 -22.09 -3.23 0.69
N VAL A 191 -20.96 -3.77 0.27
CA VAL A 191 -20.20 -3.31 -0.91
C VAL A 191 -19.57 -4.49 -1.66
N ASP A 192 -19.38 -4.35 -2.97
CA ASP A 192 -18.38 -5.15 -3.67
C ASP A 192 -16.98 -4.69 -3.24
N ARG A 193 -16.15 -5.67 -2.83
CA ARG A 193 -14.83 -5.42 -2.27
C ARG A 193 -13.91 -4.68 -3.24
N ILE A 194 -13.93 -4.96 -4.54
CA ILE A 194 -13.01 -4.30 -5.48
C ILE A 194 -13.52 -2.89 -5.78
N ASP A 195 -14.83 -2.75 -6.02
CA ASP A 195 -15.46 -1.49 -6.39
C ASP A 195 -15.21 -0.41 -5.31
N ILE A 196 -15.26 -0.77 -4.02
CA ILE A 196 -15.02 0.21 -2.94
C ILE A 196 -13.60 0.78 -2.94
N TYR A 197 -12.57 -0.02 -3.25
CA TYR A 197 -11.22 0.52 -3.37
C TYR A 197 -11.09 1.46 -4.58
N LEU A 198 -11.79 1.18 -5.68
CA LEU A 198 -11.81 2.06 -6.85
C LEU A 198 -12.54 3.37 -6.54
N ALA A 199 -13.71 3.30 -5.90
CA ALA A 199 -14.50 4.47 -5.51
C ALA A 199 -13.75 5.38 -4.52
N ILE A 200 -13.03 4.80 -3.55
CA ILE A 200 -12.18 5.56 -2.61
C ILE A 200 -11.18 6.48 -3.33
N LYS A 201 -10.60 6.01 -4.45
CA LYS A 201 -9.68 6.81 -5.27
C LYS A 201 -10.43 7.83 -6.11
N GLU A 202 -11.51 7.42 -6.77
CA GLU A 202 -12.29 8.29 -7.66
C GLU A 202 -12.83 9.51 -6.91
N ILE A 203 -13.32 9.29 -5.68
CA ILE A 203 -13.87 10.35 -4.84
C ILE A 203 -12.78 11.17 -4.16
N ASP A 204 -11.57 10.63 -4.00
CA ASP A 204 -10.45 11.24 -3.28
C ASP A 204 -10.81 11.61 -1.83
N ILE A 205 -11.30 10.60 -1.08
CA ILE A 205 -11.73 10.79 0.31
C ILE A 205 -10.63 11.33 1.21
N ILE A 206 -9.36 11.02 0.91
CA ILE A 206 -8.21 11.49 1.68
C ILE A 206 -8.20 13.01 1.68
N ASN A 207 -8.35 13.64 0.51
CA ASN A 207 -8.30 15.10 0.41
C ASN A 207 -9.64 15.73 0.80
N LYS A 208 -10.77 15.17 0.36
CA LYS A 208 -12.10 15.72 0.66
C LYS A 208 -12.43 15.70 2.16
N LEU A 209 -11.99 14.66 2.88
CA LEU A 209 -12.22 14.48 4.32
C LEU A 209 -10.94 14.71 5.16
N HIS A 210 -9.83 15.18 4.57
CA HIS A 210 -8.55 15.35 5.27
C HIS A 210 -8.13 14.14 6.13
N LEU A 211 -8.35 12.93 5.59
CA LEU A 211 -8.01 11.69 6.27
C LEU A 211 -6.54 11.35 6.08
N ILE A 212 -6.01 10.53 6.96
CA ILE A 212 -4.73 9.86 6.79
C ILE A 212 -4.97 8.37 6.53
N LYS A 213 -4.21 7.81 5.60
CA LYS A 213 -4.19 6.37 5.34
C LYS A 213 -3.16 5.72 6.26
N ILE A 214 -3.58 4.78 7.09
CA ILE A 214 -2.72 4.07 8.04
C ILE A 214 -2.96 2.56 7.93
N PRO A 215 -1.99 1.70 8.30
CA PRO A 215 -2.23 0.26 8.41
C PRO A 215 -3.36 0.00 9.41
N TYR A 216 -4.12 -1.08 9.19
CA TYR A 216 -5.15 -1.51 10.12
C TYR A 216 -4.63 -1.54 11.56
N ASN A 217 -5.39 -0.94 12.48
CA ASN A 217 -5.05 -0.87 13.89
C ASN A 217 -6.33 -0.76 14.73
N GLU A 218 -6.60 -1.80 15.52
CA GLU A 218 -7.76 -1.89 16.42
C GLU A 218 -7.83 -0.75 17.44
N ARG A 219 -6.70 -0.17 17.81
CA ARG A 219 -6.65 0.94 18.78
C ARG A 219 -6.95 2.29 18.16
N ALA A 220 -7.09 2.38 16.83
CA ALA A 220 -7.37 3.65 16.18
C ALA A 220 -8.75 4.23 16.56
N HIS A 221 -9.70 3.38 16.96
CA HIS A 221 -11.05 3.80 17.37
C HIS A 221 -11.04 4.78 18.55
N SER A 222 -10.06 4.70 19.45
CA SER A 222 -9.92 5.62 20.59
C SER A 222 -9.14 6.90 20.28
N HIS A 223 -8.54 7.01 19.09
CA HIS A 223 -7.66 8.12 18.73
C HIS A 223 -8.22 9.02 17.64
N PHE A 224 -9.29 8.60 16.95
CA PHE A 224 -9.85 9.31 15.82
C PHE A 224 -11.36 9.30 15.87
N ASN A 225 -11.98 10.45 15.57
CA ASN A 225 -13.42 10.57 15.49
C ASN A 225 -14.00 9.92 14.22
N VAL A 226 -13.26 9.95 13.10
CA VAL A 226 -13.69 9.31 11.85
C VAL A 226 -12.75 8.19 11.46
N LEU A 227 -13.30 7.00 11.22
CA LEU A 227 -12.60 5.87 10.61
C LEU A 227 -13.40 5.33 9.43
N ILE A 228 -12.74 5.10 8.31
CA ILE A 228 -13.28 4.37 7.17
C ILE A 228 -12.41 3.13 6.99
N LEU A 229 -13.03 1.97 7.10
CA LEU A 229 -12.38 0.67 7.15
C LEU A 229 -12.93 -0.19 6.00
N PRO A 230 -12.26 -0.21 4.84
CA PRO A 230 -12.66 -1.07 3.75
C PRO A 230 -12.51 -2.55 4.11
N PRO A 231 -13.27 -3.44 3.46
CA PRO A 231 -13.10 -4.88 3.62
C PRO A 231 -11.66 -5.30 3.25
N PRO A 232 -11.04 -6.23 4.01
CA PRO A 232 -9.68 -6.66 3.75
C PRO A 232 -9.57 -7.37 2.39
N LEU A 233 -8.56 -7.00 1.61
CA LEU A 233 -8.29 -7.65 0.33
C LEU A 233 -7.78 -9.07 0.52
N LYS A 234 -8.13 -9.95 -0.41
CA LYS A 234 -7.63 -11.32 -0.53
C LYS A 234 -6.71 -11.40 -1.75
N HIS A 235 -5.83 -12.41 -1.78
CA HIS A 235 -5.02 -12.71 -2.98
C HIS A 235 -5.89 -12.88 -4.23
N THR A 236 -7.09 -13.45 -4.09
CA THR A 236 -8.07 -13.57 -5.18
C THR A 236 -8.48 -12.25 -5.80
N ASP A 237 -8.53 -11.16 -5.03
CA ASP A 237 -8.89 -9.84 -5.54
C ASP A 237 -7.75 -9.23 -6.38
N VAL A 238 -6.51 -9.49 -5.98
CA VAL A 238 -5.31 -9.14 -6.76
C VAL A 238 -5.30 -9.88 -8.11
N TYR A 239 -5.66 -11.16 -8.12
CA TYR A 239 -5.84 -11.90 -9.38
C TYR A 239 -6.97 -11.31 -10.22
N ARG A 240 -8.17 -11.13 -9.64
CA ARG A 240 -9.36 -10.62 -10.35
C ARG A 240 -9.12 -9.28 -11.02
N ILE A 241 -8.46 -8.33 -10.33
CA ILE A 241 -8.24 -7.00 -10.90
C ILE A 241 -7.20 -7.05 -12.03
N ALA A 242 -6.11 -7.80 -11.85
CA ALA A 242 -5.04 -7.92 -12.84
C ALA A 242 -5.51 -8.64 -14.11
N GLU A 243 -6.36 -9.66 -13.97
CA GLU A 243 -6.94 -10.40 -15.12
C GLU A 243 -7.91 -9.55 -15.94
N LYS A 244 -8.60 -8.61 -15.29
CA LYS A 244 -9.44 -7.61 -15.99
C LYS A 244 -8.62 -6.51 -16.66
N GLY A 245 -7.29 -6.51 -16.53
CA GLY A 245 -6.43 -5.42 -17.01
C GLY A 245 -6.62 -4.11 -16.24
N LEU A 246 -7.25 -4.18 -15.07
CA LEU A 246 -7.47 -3.04 -14.18
C LEU A 246 -6.38 -2.98 -13.11
N VAL A 247 -6.27 -1.84 -12.45
CA VAL A 247 -5.33 -1.64 -11.34
C VAL A 247 -6.02 -0.98 -10.15
N PHE A 248 -5.63 -1.39 -8.96
CA PHE A 248 -6.00 -0.71 -7.74
C PHE A 248 -5.32 0.67 -7.66
N PRO A 249 -5.85 1.59 -6.83
CA PRO A 249 -5.13 2.81 -6.46
C PRO A 249 -3.74 2.50 -5.89
N PRO A 250 -2.79 3.44 -5.93
CA PRO A 250 -1.47 3.20 -5.37
C PRO A 250 -1.52 2.83 -3.89
N ARG A 251 -0.67 1.88 -3.49
CA ARG A 251 -0.49 1.42 -2.11
C ARG A 251 -1.76 0.80 -1.51
N THR A 252 -2.57 0.13 -2.32
CA THR A 252 -3.84 -0.48 -1.88
C THR A 252 -3.63 -1.82 -1.19
N THR A 253 -2.69 -2.62 -1.67
CA THR A 253 -2.29 -3.90 -1.06
C THR A 253 -1.10 -3.69 -0.13
N LEU A 254 -1.12 -4.37 1.02
CA LEU A 254 0.01 -4.39 1.96
C LEU A 254 0.52 -5.82 2.12
N HIS A 255 1.32 -6.26 1.16
CA HIS A 255 2.02 -7.55 1.23
C HIS A 255 3.13 -7.53 2.28
N ILE A 256 3.12 -8.47 3.21
CA ILE A 256 4.19 -8.64 4.21
C ILE A 256 5.07 -9.83 3.79
N THR A 257 6.35 -9.56 3.51
CA THR A 257 7.35 -10.58 3.14
C THR A 257 8.76 -10.03 3.33
N ASP A 258 9.69 -10.90 3.75
CA ASP A 258 11.10 -10.54 3.94
C ASP A 258 11.86 -10.32 2.63
N LEU A 259 11.32 -10.81 1.51
CA LEU A 259 11.86 -10.52 0.17
C LEU A 259 11.94 -9.02 -0.13
N LYS A 260 11.14 -8.19 0.56
CA LYS A 260 11.22 -6.74 0.44
C LYS A 260 12.54 -6.16 0.96
N LYS A 261 13.28 -6.91 1.78
CA LYS A 261 14.58 -6.54 2.36
C LYS A 261 15.75 -7.15 1.58
N CYS A 262 15.50 -8.04 0.62
CA CYS A 262 16.55 -8.69 -0.16
C CYS A 262 17.01 -7.82 -1.33
N TYR A 263 18.30 -7.47 -1.36
CA TYR A 263 18.93 -6.70 -2.43
C TYR A 263 19.76 -7.60 -3.34
N ARG A 264 19.65 -7.40 -4.66
CA ARG A 264 20.50 -8.01 -5.67
C ARG A 264 20.67 -6.99 -6.79
N THR A 265 21.93 -6.68 -7.07
CA THR A 265 22.29 -5.61 -8.00
C THR A 265 22.47 -6.16 -9.41
N PHE A 266 21.84 -5.50 -10.38
CA PHE A 266 21.96 -5.81 -11.80
C PHE A 266 22.43 -4.56 -12.53
N LEU A 267 23.34 -4.74 -13.48
CA LEU A 267 23.77 -3.68 -14.39
C LEU A 267 22.64 -3.41 -15.39
N LEU A 268 22.21 -2.15 -15.52
CA LEU A 268 21.12 -1.77 -16.42
C LEU A 268 21.39 -2.21 -17.87
N LYS A 269 22.66 -2.13 -18.32
CA LYS A 269 23.06 -2.53 -19.68
C LYS A 269 22.80 -4.01 -19.99
N ASN A 270 22.70 -4.87 -18.98
CA ASN A 270 22.43 -6.30 -19.16
C ASN A 270 20.93 -6.61 -19.27
N LEU A 271 20.06 -5.59 -19.13
CA LEU A 271 18.60 -5.73 -19.13
C LEU A 271 17.95 -5.17 -20.41
N LEU A 272 18.69 -4.38 -21.20
CA LEU A 272 18.27 -3.75 -22.46
C LEU A 272 18.12 -4.77 -23.61
#